data_AF-A0A925PJ80-F1
#
_entry.id   AF-A0A925PJ80-F1
#
_cell.length_a   1.000
_cell.length_b   1.000
_cell.length_c   1.000
_cell.angle_alpha   90.00
_cell.angle_beta   90.00
_cell.angle_gamma   90.00
#
_symmetry.space_group_name_H-M   'P 1'
#
loop_
_entity.id
_entity.type
_entity.pdbx_description
1 polymer ?
#
loop_
_entity_poly.entity_id
_entity_poly.type
_entity_poly.pdbx_seq_one_letter_code
_entity_poly.pdbx_strand_id
1 'polypeptide(L)'
;MGKEALFPGVNRRDFIKTCITVSAMLGLPVSMVSKVAAAAQKADNRPAVIWLHFQECTGCSESLLRSSHPAVANLILDMISLDYHETLMAGSGHQAEKSLHDSMNANNGKYILVIEGAIPTKD
;
A
#
# COMPACT_ATOMS: atom_id res chain seq x y z
N MET A 1 -17.39 -7.42 4.48
CA MET A 1 -17.33 -6.56 5.68
C MET A 1 -15.87 -6.23 5.87
N GLY A 2 -15.46 -5.02 5.47
CA GLY A 2 -14.05 -4.66 5.27
C GLY A 2 -14.01 -3.50 4.28
N LYS A 3 -14.17 -2.30 4.80
CA LYS A 3 -14.15 -1.03 4.08
C LYS A 3 -13.51 -0.04 5.05
N GLU A 4 -12.19 0.00 5.10
CA GLU A 4 -11.44 1.05 5.79
C GLU A 4 -10.57 1.81 4.78
N ALA A 5 -11.20 2.31 3.71
CA ALA A 5 -10.75 3.56 3.15
C ALA A 5 -11.17 4.68 4.14
N LEU A 6 -10.57 5.87 4.07
CA LEU A 6 -11.03 7.00 4.88
C LEU A 6 -12.46 7.46 4.45
N PHE A 7 -12.91 7.09 3.24
CA PHE A 7 -14.22 7.49 2.67
C PHE A 7 -14.90 6.45 1.75
N PRO A 8 -15.11 5.18 2.16
CA PRO A 8 -15.66 4.15 1.30
C PRO A 8 -17.15 4.38 1.08
N GLY A 9 -17.56 4.58 -0.17
CA GLY A 9 -18.97 4.83 -0.53
C GLY A 9 -19.46 6.26 -0.30
N VAL A 10 -18.56 7.20 -0.04
CA VAL A 10 -18.91 8.62 0.12
C VAL A 10 -19.01 9.28 -1.25
N ASN A 11 -20.12 9.95 -1.55
CA ASN A 11 -20.26 10.72 -2.79
C ASN A 11 -19.31 11.93 -2.76
N ARG A 12 -18.80 12.36 -3.92
CA ARG A 12 -17.91 13.52 -4.08
C ARG A 12 -18.36 14.74 -3.27
N ARG A 13 -19.66 15.01 -3.23
CA ARG A 13 -20.23 16.14 -2.46
C ARG A 13 -20.01 15.99 -0.95
N ASP A 14 -20.25 14.80 -0.41
CA ASP A 14 -20.14 14.53 1.03
C ASP A 14 -18.68 14.44 1.47
N PHE A 15 -17.80 13.96 0.57
CA PHE A 15 -16.36 14.04 0.76
C PHE A 15 -15.90 15.50 0.90
N ILE A 16 -16.29 16.38 -0.04
CA ILE A 16 -15.91 17.80 0.02
C ILE A 16 -16.49 18.48 1.27
N LYS A 17 -17.74 18.19 1.66
CA LYS A 17 -18.30 18.69 2.92
C LYS A 17 -17.45 18.28 4.12
N THR A 18 -17.00 17.02 4.16
CA THR A 18 -16.14 16.53 5.24
C THR A 18 -14.80 17.26 5.26
N CYS A 19 -14.18 17.49 4.10
CA CYS A 19 -12.95 18.28 4.02
C CYS A 19 -13.15 19.73 4.50
N ILE A 20 -14.30 20.36 4.20
CA ILE A 20 -14.66 21.70 4.73
C ILE A 20 -14.78 21.65 6.25
N THR A 21 -15.49 20.67 6.80
CA THR A 21 -15.66 20.49 8.25
C THR A 21 -14.32 20.29 8.95
N VAL A 22 -13.46 19.41 8.44
CA VAL A 22 -12.11 19.18 8.98
C VAL A 22 -11.25 20.44 8.89
N SER A 23 -11.30 21.15 7.76
CA SER A 23 -10.58 22.41 7.59
C SER A 23 -11.01 23.45 8.62
N ALA A 24 -12.32 23.58 8.88
CA ALA A 24 -12.86 24.47 9.89
C ALA A 24 -12.43 24.07 11.32
N MET A 25 -12.46 22.77 11.65
CA MET A 25 -11.99 22.25 12.95
C MET A 25 -10.51 22.52 13.20
N LEU A 26 -9.69 22.49 12.15
CA LEU A 26 -8.27 22.82 12.21
C LEU A 26 -7.99 24.34 12.15
N GLY A 27 -9.03 25.18 12.08
CA GLY A 27 -8.88 26.64 11.97
C GLY A 27 -8.29 27.11 10.63
N LEU A 28 -8.34 26.28 9.59
CA LEU A 28 -7.77 26.58 8.28
C LEU A 28 -8.73 27.43 7.43
N PRO A 29 -8.22 28.38 6.62
CA PRO A 29 -9.05 29.17 5.72
C PRO A 29 -9.65 28.31 4.60
N VAL A 30 -10.83 28.72 4.10
CA VAL A 30 -11.61 27.99 3.08
C VAL A 30 -10.80 27.74 1.80
N SER A 31 -9.85 28.62 1.46
CA SER A 31 -8.95 28.45 0.32
C SER A 31 -8.05 27.20 0.42
N MET A 32 -7.87 26.63 1.62
CA MET A 32 -7.07 25.43 1.85
C MET A 32 -7.86 24.12 1.78
N VAL A 33 -9.18 24.16 1.62
CA VAL A 33 -10.04 22.96 1.52
C VAL A 33 -9.57 22.03 0.39
N SER A 34 -9.11 22.58 -0.73
CA SER A 34 -8.56 21.80 -1.85
C SER A 34 -7.27 21.06 -1.48
N LYS A 35 -6.40 21.68 -0.66
CA LYS A 35 -5.18 21.05 -0.15
C LYS A 35 -5.51 19.95 0.86
N VAL A 36 -6.49 20.17 1.73
CA VAL A 36 -6.95 19.14 2.68
C VAL A 36 -7.57 17.95 1.95
N ALA A 37 -8.40 18.20 0.93
CA ALA A 37 -8.95 17.15 0.08
C ALA A 37 -7.86 16.35 -0.63
N ALA A 38 -6.86 17.02 -1.23
CA ALA A 38 -5.75 16.36 -1.88
C ALA A 38 -4.89 15.55 -0.90
N ALA A 39 -4.64 16.07 0.30
CA ALA A 39 -3.93 15.35 1.35
C ALA A 39 -4.71 14.11 1.82
N ALA A 40 -6.01 14.23 2.03
CA ALA A 40 -6.88 13.13 2.43
C ALA A 40 -6.97 12.03 1.37
N GLN A 41 -6.80 12.37 0.08
CA GLN A 41 -6.73 11.39 -1.02
C GLN A 41 -5.35 10.73 -1.14
N LYS A 42 -4.28 11.43 -0.78
CA LYS A 42 -2.89 10.95 -0.89
C LYS A 42 -2.37 10.27 0.37
N ALA A 43 -3.10 10.38 1.48
CA ALA A 43 -2.74 9.74 2.73
C ALA A 43 -2.95 8.23 2.60
N ASP A 44 -1.92 7.55 2.10
CA ASP A 44 -1.83 6.11 2.18
C ASP A 44 -1.09 5.75 3.48
N ASN A 45 -1.86 5.34 4.49
CA ASN A 45 -1.32 4.94 5.79
C ASN A 45 -1.07 3.43 5.87
N ARG A 46 -1.22 2.70 4.75
CA ARG A 46 -0.99 1.26 4.73
C ARG A 46 0.50 0.96 4.93
N PRO A 47 0.86 -0.01 5.79
CA PRO A 47 2.25 -0.40 5.97
C PRO A 47 2.82 -0.91 4.64
N ALA A 48 4.01 -0.41 4.28
CA ALA A 48 4.75 -0.88 3.13
C ALA A 48 5.28 -2.29 3.36
N VAL A 49 5.11 -3.16 2.37
CA VAL A 49 5.58 -4.55 2.38
C VAL A 49 6.47 -4.78 1.16
N ILE A 50 7.66 -5.32 1.41
CA ILE A 50 8.62 -5.74 0.39
C ILE A 50 8.74 -7.26 0.50
N TRP A 51 8.45 -7.97 -0.59
CA TRP A 51 8.49 -9.44 -0.65
C TRP A 51 9.57 -9.90 -1.62
N LEU A 52 10.64 -10.50 -1.10
CA LEU A 52 11.78 -10.97 -1.90
C LEU A 52 11.74 -12.48 -2.09
N HIS A 53 12.03 -12.91 -3.32
CA HIS A 53 12.12 -14.30 -3.72
C HIS A 53 13.58 -14.74 -3.79
N PHE A 54 13.91 -15.90 -3.18
CA PHE A 54 15.23 -16.53 -3.26
C PHE A 54 15.09 -17.94 -3.84
N GLN A 55 15.73 -18.97 -3.24
CA GLN A 55 15.56 -20.34 -3.69
C GLN A 55 14.21 -20.89 -3.24
N GLU A 56 13.24 -20.69 -4.10
CA GLU A 56 11.83 -20.79 -3.77
C GLU A 56 11.05 -21.50 -4.90
N CYS A 57 9.80 -21.89 -4.63
CA CYS A 57 8.96 -22.69 -5.56
C CYS A 57 7.61 -22.04 -5.89
N THR A 58 7.44 -20.81 -5.44
CA THR A 58 6.32 -19.87 -5.51
C THR A 58 5.10 -20.34 -4.72
N GLY A 59 5.27 -21.39 -3.91
CA GLY A 59 4.21 -21.99 -3.11
C GLY A 59 3.68 -21.08 -1.99
N CYS A 60 4.53 -20.23 -1.38
CA CYS A 60 4.05 -19.31 -0.34
C CYS A 60 3.26 -18.17 -0.98
N SER A 61 3.70 -17.67 -2.13
CA SER A 61 2.95 -16.72 -2.95
C SER A 61 1.60 -17.27 -3.44
N GLU A 62 1.56 -18.52 -3.92
CA GLU A 62 0.29 -19.18 -4.29
C GLU A 62 -0.64 -19.38 -3.09
N SER A 63 -0.08 -19.67 -1.91
CA SER A 63 -0.85 -19.73 -0.66
C SER A 63 -1.50 -18.38 -0.33
N LEU A 64 -0.77 -17.27 -0.50
CA LEU A 64 -1.29 -15.90 -0.35
C LEU A 64 -2.45 -15.63 -1.31
N LEU A 65 -2.31 -16.01 -2.59
CA LEU A 65 -3.35 -15.85 -3.62
C LEU A 65 -4.62 -16.62 -3.29
N ARG A 66 -4.52 -17.70 -2.50
CA ARG A 66 -5.66 -18.50 -2.05
C ARG A 66 -6.28 -18.03 -0.72
N SER A 67 -5.71 -17.02 -0.07
CA SER A 67 -6.25 -16.51 1.20
C SER A 67 -7.70 -16.01 1.03
N SER A 68 -8.54 -16.29 2.03
CA SER A 68 -9.96 -15.89 2.05
C SER A 68 -10.29 -14.84 3.11
N HIS A 69 -9.47 -14.73 4.15
CA HIS A 69 -9.72 -13.85 5.31
C HIS A 69 -8.40 -13.22 5.81
N PRO A 70 -7.91 -12.15 5.15
CA PRO A 70 -8.52 -11.42 4.02
C PRO A 70 -8.27 -12.10 2.67
N ALA A 71 -9.15 -11.81 1.69
CA ALA A 71 -8.86 -12.10 0.28
C ALA A 71 -7.66 -11.27 -0.21
N VAL A 72 -6.87 -11.82 -1.14
CA VAL A 72 -5.65 -11.14 -1.63
C VAL A 72 -5.90 -9.73 -2.15
N ALA A 73 -7.01 -9.51 -2.87
CA ALA A 73 -7.39 -8.19 -3.35
C ALA A 73 -7.60 -7.19 -2.20
N ASN A 74 -8.32 -7.60 -1.16
CA ASN A 74 -8.54 -6.73 0.01
C ASN A 74 -7.24 -6.48 0.77
N LEU A 75 -6.36 -7.49 0.85
CA LEU A 75 -5.06 -7.34 1.49
C LEU A 75 -4.23 -6.24 0.80
N ILE A 76 -4.04 -6.34 -0.52
CA ILE A 76 -3.16 -5.42 -1.27
C ILE A 76 -3.80 -4.07 -1.59
N LEU A 77 -5.13 -3.95 -1.56
CA LEU A 77 -5.83 -2.69 -1.86
C LEU A 77 -6.20 -1.91 -0.59
N ASP A 78 -6.52 -2.59 0.51
CA ASP A 78 -7.07 -1.93 1.68
C ASP A 78 -6.17 -2.04 2.92
N MET A 79 -5.34 -3.08 3.05
CA MET A 79 -4.63 -3.37 4.31
C MET A 79 -3.14 -3.06 4.27
N ILE A 80 -2.45 -3.41 3.19
CA ILE A 80 -1.00 -3.18 3.03
C ILE A 80 -0.73 -2.47 1.71
N SER A 81 0.41 -1.79 1.61
CA SER A 81 0.99 -1.40 0.33
C SER A 81 2.02 -2.45 -0.04
N LEU A 82 1.69 -3.33 -0.99
CA LEU A 82 2.63 -4.32 -1.51
C LEU A 82 3.51 -3.67 -2.58
N ASP A 83 4.61 -3.07 -2.13
CA ASP A 83 5.46 -2.20 -2.95
C ASP A 83 6.38 -2.99 -3.89
N TYR A 84 6.72 -4.22 -3.52
CA TYR A 84 7.54 -5.11 -4.33
C TYR A 84 7.14 -6.57 -4.11
N HIS A 85 6.84 -7.27 -5.20
CA HIS A 85 6.57 -8.70 -5.26
C HIS A 85 6.66 -9.14 -6.73
N GLU A 86 7.68 -9.92 -7.09
CA GLU A 86 8.03 -10.19 -8.50
C GLU A 86 6.91 -10.87 -9.30
N THR A 87 6.15 -11.77 -8.66
CA THR A 87 5.03 -12.48 -9.29
C THR A 87 3.81 -11.60 -9.59
N LEU A 88 3.55 -10.57 -8.78
CA LEU A 88 2.29 -9.80 -8.83
C LEU A 88 2.46 -8.37 -9.37
N MET A 89 3.68 -7.83 -9.34
CA MET A 89 3.94 -6.46 -9.75
C MET A 89 3.85 -6.28 -11.28
N ALA A 90 3.44 -5.09 -11.71
CA ALA A 90 3.35 -4.77 -13.13
C ALA A 90 4.72 -4.41 -13.77
N GLY A 91 5.64 -3.83 -12.99
CA GLY A 91 6.96 -3.44 -13.47
C GLY A 91 7.91 -4.64 -13.55
N SER A 92 8.88 -4.59 -14.47
CA SER A 92 9.90 -5.63 -14.63
C SER A 92 11.29 -5.04 -14.89
N GLY A 93 12.33 -5.86 -14.70
CA GLY A 93 13.73 -5.45 -14.89
C GLY A 93 14.06 -4.17 -14.11
N HIS A 94 14.61 -3.17 -14.79
CA HIS A 94 14.98 -1.88 -14.16
C HIS A 94 13.82 -1.16 -13.45
N GLN A 95 12.58 -1.34 -13.91
CA GLN A 95 11.42 -0.72 -13.25
C GLN A 95 11.10 -1.41 -11.92
N ALA A 96 11.27 -2.73 -11.87
CA ALA A 96 11.11 -3.49 -10.64
C ALA A 96 12.18 -3.11 -9.62
N GLU A 97 13.45 -3.09 -10.04
CA GLU A 97 14.58 -2.66 -9.22
C GLU A 97 14.42 -1.23 -8.69
N LYS A 98 13.95 -0.31 -9.53
CA LYS A 98 13.66 1.05 -9.11
C LYS A 98 12.58 1.08 -8.03
N SER A 99 11.50 0.31 -8.21
CA SER A 99 10.39 0.25 -7.24
C SER A 99 10.86 -0.28 -5.88
N LEU A 100 11.70 -1.32 -5.89
CA LEU A 100 12.35 -1.87 -4.69
C LEU A 100 13.16 -0.80 -3.95
N HIS A 101 14.10 -0.16 -4.65
CA HIS A 101 14.98 0.85 -4.05
C HIS A 101 14.23 2.09 -3.57
N ASP A 102 13.23 2.56 -4.33
CA ASP A 102 12.41 3.70 -3.93
C ASP A 102 11.62 3.40 -2.65
N SER A 103 11.01 2.20 -2.54
CA SER A 103 10.26 1.81 -1.34
C SER A 103 11.18 1.63 -0.14
N MET A 104 12.34 0.97 -0.29
CA MET A 104 13.32 0.83 0.80
C MET A 104 13.79 2.18 1.35
N ASN A 105 14.02 3.16 0.46
CA ASN A 105 14.45 4.50 0.85
C ASN A 105 13.33 5.29 1.52
N ALA A 106 12.13 5.30 0.94
CA ALA A 106 10.98 6.04 1.46
C ALA A 106 10.49 5.50 2.82
N ASN A 107 10.60 4.18 3.02
CA ASN A 107 10.05 3.47 4.18
C ASN A 107 11.13 2.90 5.12
N ASN A 108 12.35 3.42 5.07
CA ASN A 108 13.47 2.91 5.88
C ASN A 108 13.11 2.80 7.37
N GLY A 109 13.32 1.61 7.95
CA GLY A 109 13.01 1.29 9.34
C GLY A 109 11.52 1.12 9.64
N LYS A 110 10.63 1.15 8.63
CA LYS A 110 9.17 1.06 8.78
C LYS A 110 8.52 -0.01 7.92
N TYR A 111 9.13 -0.39 6.79
CA TYR A 111 8.57 -1.46 5.94
C TYR A 111 8.68 -2.83 6.61
N ILE A 112 7.73 -3.71 6.26
CA ILE A 112 7.78 -5.13 6.60
C ILE A 112 8.49 -5.86 5.47
N LEU A 113 9.54 -6.61 5.80
CA LEU A 113 10.26 -7.45 4.86
C LEU A 113 9.76 -8.89 4.97
N VAL A 114 9.29 -9.44 3.85
CA VAL A 114 8.93 -10.85 3.71
C VAL A 114 9.96 -11.52 2.80
N ILE A 115 10.42 -12.70 3.21
CA ILE A 115 11.41 -13.49 2.49
C ILE A 115 10.77 -14.84 2.16
N GLU A 116 10.76 -15.19 0.88
CA GLU A 116 10.31 -16.49 0.38
C GLU A 116 11.50 -17.26 -0.18
N GLY A 117 11.71 -18.48 0.34
CA GLY A 117 12.79 -19.38 -0.08
C GLY A 117 14.04 -19.35 0.80
N ALA A 118 14.96 -20.26 0.48
CA ALA A 118 16.25 -20.39 1.14
C ALA A 118 17.30 -19.43 0.55
N ILE A 119 18.30 -19.07 1.37
CA ILE A 119 19.46 -18.28 0.95
C ILE A 119 20.63 -19.28 0.71
N PRO A 120 21.02 -19.55 -0.55
CA PRO A 120 22.16 -20.40 -0.84
C PRO A 120 23.45 -19.71 -0.42
N THR A 121 24.21 -20.33 0.47
CA THR A 121 25.49 -19.79 0.96
C THR A 121 26.71 -20.51 0.38
N LYS A 122 26.49 -21.50 -0.48
CA LYS A 122 27.53 -22.30 -1.13
C LYS A 122 27.44 -22.07 -2.63
N ASP A 123 28.60 -21.97 -3.28
CA ASP A 123 28.74 -21.87 -4.74
C ASP A 123 28.24 -23.14 -5.46
#